data_AF-A0A3L7RQ46-F1
#
_entry.id   AF-A0A3L7RQ46-F1
#
_cell.length_a   1.000
_cell.length_b   1.000
_cell.length_c   1.000
_cell.angle_alpha   90.00
_cell.angle_beta   90.00
_cell.angle_gamma   90.00
#
_symmetry.space_group_name_H-M   'P 1'
#
loop_
_entity.id
_entity.type
_entity.pdbx_description
1 polymer ?
#
loop_
_entity_poly.entity_id
_entity_poly.type
_entity_poly.pdbx_seq_one_letter_code
_entity_poly.pdbx_strand_id
1 'polypeptide(L)' 'MSNLCKNVFEAILKYGHDEDFDPIADGKFLPTDAPAGSQEKIEVLRRRVELGQPLWHNDDRVDYSGLTGAIRPRE' A
#
# COMPACT_ATOMS: atom_id res chain seq x y z
N MET A 1 -27.82 6.65 -0.74
CA MET A 1 -26.70 5.82 -0.26
C MET A 1 -25.58 5.96 -1.28
N SER A 2 -24.37 6.36 -0.87
CA SER A 2 -23.28 6.63 -1.81
C SER A 2 -22.96 5.35 -2.58
N ASN A 3 -23.09 5.42 -3.91
CA ASN A 3 -22.95 4.29 -4.82
C ASN A 3 -21.47 3.95 -5.10
N LEU A 4 -20.54 4.45 -4.28
CA LEU A 4 -19.09 4.32 -4.44
C LEU A 4 -18.59 3.03 -3.80
N CYS A 5 -17.76 2.28 -4.54
CA CYS A 5 -16.98 1.17 -4.00
C CYS A 5 -15.90 1.70 -3.06
N LYS A 6 -15.67 1.03 -1.94
CA LYS A 6 -14.68 1.43 -0.95
C LYS A 6 -13.25 1.22 -1.45
N ASN A 7 -12.99 0.12 -2.15
CA ASN A 7 -11.67 -0.22 -2.66
C ASN A 7 -11.75 -0.92 -4.02
N VAL A 8 -10.58 -1.18 -4.61
CA VAL A 8 -10.44 -1.79 -5.93
C VAL A 8 -11.10 -3.16 -6.03
N PHE A 9 -11.09 -3.96 -4.95
CA PHE A 9 -11.72 -5.28 -4.94
C PHE A 9 -13.24 -5.19 -5.02
N GLU A 10 -13.85 -4.23 -4.32
CA GLU A 10 -15.28 -3.96 -4.44
C GLU A 10 -15.66 -3.42 -5.82
N ALA A 11 -14.80 -2.60 -6.44
CA ALA A 11 -14.99 -2.13 -7.82
C ALA A 11 -14.98 -3.30 -8.81
N ILE A 12 -13.95 -4.16 -8.76
CA ILE A 12 -13.84 -5.35 -9.61
C ILE A 12 -15.03 -6.28 -9.38
N LEU A 13 -15.42 -6.53 -8.13
CA LEU A 13 -16.54 -7.42 -7.82
C LEU A 13 -17.88 -6.87 -8.36
N LYS A 14 -18.07 -5.54 -8.33
CA LYS A 14 -19.31 -4.89 -8.74
C LYS A 14 -19.39 -4.67 -10.26
N TYR A 15 -18.29 -4.28 -10.89
CA TYR A 15 -18.26 -3.82 -12.27
C TYR A 15 -17.54 -4.79 -13.23
N GLY A 16 -16.77 -5.75 -12.70
CA GLY A 16 -15.96 -6.68 -13.48
C GLY A 16 -14.59 -6.12 -13.90
N HIS A 17 -14.28 -4.88 -13.52
CA HIS A 17 -13.03 -4.18 -13.81
C HIS A 17 -12.77 -3.08 -12.75
N ASP A 18 -11.57 -2.50 -12.77
CA ASP A 18 -11.15 -1.37 -11.93
C ASP A 18 -10.90 -0.07 -12.70
N GLU A 19 -11.15 -0.02 -14.01
CA GLU A 19 -10.81 1.12 -14.88
C GLU A 19 -11.34 2.49 -14.39
N ASP A 20 -12.47 2.50 -13.70
CA ASP A 20 -13.10 3.72 -13.14
C ASP A 20 -12.82 3.91 -11.63
N PHE A 21 -12.04 3.02 -11.00
CA PHE A 21 -11.68 3.13 -9.60
C PHE A 21 -10.46 4.04 -9.43
N ASP A 22 -10.65 5.17 -8.75
CA ASP A 22 -9.56 6.06 -8.37
C ASP A 22 -9.41 6.07 -6.84
N PRO A 23 -8.23 5.66 -6.30
CA PRO A 23 -8.00 5.66 -4.87
C PRO A 23 -7.92 7.08 -4.28
N ILE A 24 -8.35 7.24 -3.02
CA ILE A 24 -8.43 8.55 -2.37
C ILE A 24 -7.41 8.65 -1.24
N ALA A 25 -6.54 9.66 -1.32
CA ALA A 25 -5.65 10.05 -0.23
C ALA A 25 -6.44 10.85 0.83
N ASP A 26 -6.74 10.23 1.97
CA ASP A 26 -7.36 10.90 3.11
C ASP A 26 -6.32 11.37 4.14
N GLY A 27 -6.78 12.01 5.23
CA GLY A 27 -5.87 12.46 6.30
C GLY A 27 -5.15 11.34 7.08
N LYS A 28 -5.43 10.07 6.77
CA LYS A 28 -4.77 8.90 7.35
C LYS A 28 -3.81 8.23 6.36
N PHE A 29 -3.69 8.75 5.14
CA PHE A 29 -2.73 8.31 4.16
C PHE A 29 -1.34 8.88 4.51
N LEU A 30 -0.61 8.13 5.33
CA LEU A 30 0.72 8.52 5.83
C LEU A 30 1.83 7.73 5.12
N PRO A 31 3.03 8.31 4.95
CA PRO A 31 4.19 7.60 4.45
C PRO A 31 4.65 6.49 5.39
N THR A 32 5.41 5.54 4.87
CA THR A 32 6.09 4.52 5.67
C THR A 32 7.59 4.46 5.34
N ASP A 33 8.40 4.39 6.40
CA ASP A 33 9.85 4.15 6.31
C ASP A 33 10.22 2.66 6.32
N ALA A 34 9.23 1.76 6.24
CA ALA A 34 9.48 0.32 6.26
C ALA A 34 10.35 -0.10 5.06
N PRO A 35 11.36 -0.98 5.25
CA PRO A 35 12.25 -1.42 4.18
C PRO A 35 11.51 -2.12 3.03
N ALA A 36 12.02 -1.96 1.81
CA ALA A 36 11.50 -2.67 0.65
C ALA A 36 11.50 -4.19 0.87
N GLY A 37 10.37 -4.84 0.58
CA GLY A 37 10.19 -6.30 0.76
C GLY A 37 10.05 -6.77 2.21
N SER A 38 10.11 -5.88 3.20
CA SER A 38 9.84 -6.24 4.59
C SER A 38 8.36 -6.59 4.81
N GLN A 39 8.08 -7.44 5.78
CA GLN A 39 6.69 -7.79 6.14
C GLN A 39 5.89 -6.55 6.58
N GLU A 40 6.54 -5.62 7.27
CA GLU A 40 5.94 -4.36 7.68
C GLU A 40 5.50 -3.51 6.47
N LYS A 41 6.36 -3.37 5.45
CA LYS A 41 6.00 -2.65 4.22
C LYS A 41 4.83 -3.32 3.52
N ILE A 42 4.83 -4.65 3.42
CA ILE A 42 3.73 -5.41 2.82
C ILE A 42 2.42 -5.18 3.57
N GLU A 43 2.45 -5.15 4.92
CA GLU A 43 1.27 -4.89 5.75
C GLU A 43 0.71 -3.48 5.52
N VAL A 44 1.57 -2.45 5.47
CA VAL A 44 1.15 -1.07 5.19
C VAL A 44 0.49 -0.97 3.82
N LEU A 45 1.11 -1.56 2.78
CA LEU A 45 0.57 -1.51 1.43
C LEU A 45 -0.76 -2.26 1.31
N ARG A 46 -0.90 -3.42 1.95
CA ARG A 46 -2.17 -4.16 2.01
C ARG A 46 -3.28 -3.32 2.64
N ARG A 47 -2.99 -2.70 3.78
CA ARG A 47 -3.97 -1.86 4.49
C ARG A 47 -4.41 -0.66 3.65
N ARG A 48 -3.51 -0.04 2.89
CA ARG A 48 -3.85 1.05 1.96
C ARG A 48 -4.88 0.59 0.92
N VAL A 49 -4.66 -0.58 0.31
CA VAL A 49 -5.62 -1.16 -0.64
C VAL A 49 -6.98 -1.41 0.02
N GLU A 50 -7.02 -1.99 1.21
CA GLU A 50 -8.28 -2.25 1.93
C GLU A 50 -9.08 -0.98 2.27
N LEU A 51 -8.37 0.13 2.49
CA LEU A 51 -8.94 1.44 2.78
C LEU A 51 -9.30 2.25 1.52
N GLY A 52 -8.96 1.76 0.32
CA GLY A 52 -9.16 2.50 -0.93
C GLY A 52 -8.19 3.67 -1.11
N GLN A 53 -7.05 3.64 -0.44
CA GLN A 53 -5.99 4.64 -0.55
C GLN A 53 -5.03 4.31 -1.69
N PRO A 54 -4.24 5.30 -2.19
CA PRO A 54 -3.18 5.04 -3.15
C PRO A 54 -2.18 4.03 -2.58
N LEU A 55 -1.62 3.19 -3.44
CA LEU A 55 -0.66 2.18 -3.00
C LEU A 55 0.64 2.83 -2.47
N TRP A 56 1.14 3.84 -3.18
CA TRP A 56 2.43 4.49 -2.91
C TRP A 56 2.24 5.93 -2.43
N HIS A 57 2.96 6.30 -1.37
CA HIS A 57 3.11 7.69 -0.94
C HIS A 57 4.41 8.26 -1.50
N ASN A 58 4.44 9.53 -1.92
CA ASN A 58 5.67 10.15 -2.48
C ASN A 58 6.83 10.17 -1.48
N ASP A 59 6.50 10.33 -0.20
CA ASP A 59 7.47 10.29 0.92
C ASP A 59 7.69 8.88 1.52
N ASP A 60 7.22 7.81 0.86
CA ASP A 60 7.62 6.46 1.27
C ASP A 60 9.13 6.28 1.10
N ARG A 61 9.75 5.45 1.95
CA ARG A 61 11.15 5.05 1.73
C ARG A 61 11.36 4.50 0.32
N VAL A 62 12.34 5.06 -0.39
CA VAL A 62 12.72 4.69 -1.77
C VAL A 62 14.07 3.99 -1.88
N ASP A 63 14.86 3.96 -0.80
CA ASP A 63 16.22 3.41 -0.82
C ASP A 63 16.55 2.54 0.41
N TYR A 64 17.77 2.00 0.40
CA TYR A 64 18.31 1.18 1.50
C TYR A 64 19.17 1.98 2.48
N SER A 65 19.14 3.32 2.42
CA SER A 65 19.99 4.17 3.25
C SER A 65 19.68 3.95 4.73
N GLY A 66 20.73 3.79 5.53
CA GLY A 66 20.63 3.55 6.97
C GLY A 66 20.16 2.15 7.39
N LEU A 67 19.94 1.23 6.45
CA LEU A 67 19.55 -0.15 6.79
C LEU A 67 20.76 -1.00 7.13
N THR A 68 20.70 -1.63 8.31
CA THR A 68 21.66 -2.67 8.72
C THR A 68 21.01 -4.04 8.60
N GLY A 69 21.46 -4.84 7.64
CA GLY A 69 21.05 -6.24 7.50
C GLY A 69 21.92 -7.16 8.35
N ALA A 70 21.31 -8.10 9.09
CA ALA A 70 22.06 -9.18 9.72
C ALA A 70 22.52 -10.17 8.64
N ILE A 71 23.83 -10.22 8.37
CA ILE A 71 24.41 -11.28 7.54
C ILE A 71 24.38 -12.56 8.37
N ARG A 72 23.55 -13.54 7.97
CA ARG A 72 23.63 -14.90 8.49
C ARG A 72 24.52 -15.71 7.55
N PRO A 73 25.75 -16.08 7.97
CA PRO A 73 26.59 -16.97 7.17
C PRO A 73 25.81 -18.26 6.88
N ARG A 74 25.94 -18.79 5.66
CA ARG A 74 25.46 -20.15 5.39
C ARG A 74 26.38 -21.12 6.13
N GLU A 75 25.80 -22.06 6.86
CA GLU A 75 26.52 -23.23 7.39
C GLU A 75 27.10 -24.08 6.24
#